data_AF-A0A969LBK1-F1
#
_entry.id   AF-A0A969LBK1-F1
#
_cell.length_a   1.000
_cell.length_b   1.000
_cell.length_c   1.000
_cell.angle_alpha   90.00
_cell.angle_beta   90.00
_cell.angle_gamma   90.00
#
_symmetry.space_group_name_H-M   'P 1'
#
loop_
_entity.id
_entity.type
_entity.pdbx_description
1 polymer ?
#
loop_
_entity_poly.entity_id
_entity_poly.type
_entity_poly.pdbx_seq_one_letter_code
_entity_poly.pdbx_strand_id
1 'polypeptide(L)'
;MRGLPDMEQLYADLAVEASGTQQELAFFVPSNVRLPARFDIEANINGSMQDLSAQLALNSTLGNLTAEAVKNGERYILDADINNLAVGYILADTSLGAITAQVHVEGQGLDIERDLLAELRLEVQQAVYNGYPYQNLIVDGTIRQQSFVGDIEMEDPNLTFEAQADLNFNRPRPTYKVLMDLDVLNLRALNLMTDTLVVQTQLALEGQGIALDSLEAHLVLEDLFILKSENRIPITYVNLNAQTTGDSTTLHLDSDWANADLVGRFAIDQLPAIIQQHLDHYFDFLPEDTPLAELPPASFAFSLGVNNRKEVLQLLVPGLEVFELDTLYGSYNSQQAQINLVADIPQINYQSQ
;
A
#
# COMPACT_ATOMS: atom_id res chain seq x y z
N MET A 1 24.45 40.18 -21.86
CA MET A 1 24.11 38.76 -21.60
C MET A 1 24.14 38.04 -22.94
N ARG A 2 25.16 37.21 -23.20
CA ARG A 2 25.37 36.51 -24.47
C ARG A 2 25.39 35.01 -24.20
N GLY A 3 24.57 34.28 -24.95
CA GLY A 3 24.68 32.85 -25.23
C GLY A 3 24.62 31.92 -24.02
N LEU A 4 23.42 31.46 -23.67
CA LEU A 4 23.32 30.14 -23.04
C LEU A 4 23.94 29.12 -24.03
N PRO A 5 24.83 28.21 -23.60
CA PRO A 5 25.38 27.19 -24.48
C PRO A 5 24.26 26.36 -25.09
N ASP A 6 24.45 25.92 -26.33
CA ASP A 6 23.58 24.92 -26.95
C ASP A 6 23.69 23.62 -26.13
N MET A 7 22.63 23.25 -25.42
CA MET A 7 22.64 22.14 -24.46
C MET A 7 22.93 20.80 -25.15
N GLU A 8 22.69 20.69 -26.46
CA GLU A 8 23.03 19.50 -27.25
C GLU A 8 24.54 19.34 -27.49
N GLN A 9 25.34 20.41 -27.35
CA GLN A 9 26.80 20.39 -27.50
C GLN A 9 27.55 20.34 -26.16
N LEU A 10 26.83 20.19 -25.05
CA LEU A 10 27.44 20.11 -23.73
C LEU A 10 28.17 18.78 -23.57
N TYR A 11 29.49 18.87 -23.35
CA TYR A 11 30.35 17.75 -22.97
C TYR A 11 30.79 17.95 -21.53
N ALA A 12 30.53 16.96 -20.67
CA ALA A 12 30.97 16.90 -19.30
C ALA A 12 32.25 16.05 -19.22
N ASP A 13 33.26 16.59 -18.54
CA ASP A 13 34.41 15.84 -18.03
C ASP A 13 34.64 16.36 -16.62
N LEU A 14 33.88 15.80 -15.67
CA LEU A 14 33.76 16.30 -14.32
C LEU A 14 34.11 15.19 -13.35
N ALA A 15 35.20 15.36 -12.62
CA ALA A 15 35.51 14.62 -11.41
C ALA A 15 35.23 15.54 -10.22
N VAL A 16 34.31 15.13 -9.35
CA VAL A 16 33.96 15.81 -8.10
C VAL A 16 34.39 14.94 -6.94
N GLU A 17 35.25 15.47 -6.10
CA GLU A 17 35.52 14.93 -4.77
C GLU A 17 35.10 16.00 -3.78
N ALA A 18 34.15 15.68 -2.92
CA ALA A 18 33.63 16.60 -1.91
C ALA A 18 33.41 15.87 -0.59
N SER A 19 34.12 16.32 0.44
CA SER A 19 33.90 15.91 1.82
C SER A 19 33.42 17.13 2.61
N GLY A 20 32.49 16.94 3.55
CA GLY A 20 32.09 18.06 4.38
C GLY A 20 31.06 17.73 5.44
N THR A 21 30.47 18.81 5.95
CA THR A 21 29.42 18.78 6.97
C THR A 21 28.09 19.24 6.41
N GLN A 22 27.02 18.97 7.16
CA GLN A 22 25.66 19.42 6.83
C GLN A 22 25.57 20.91 6.44
N GLN A 23 26.32 21.80 7.10
CA GLN A 23 26.28 23.25 6.82
C GLN A 23 26.82 23.61 5.43
N GLU A 24 27.77 22.84 4.92
CA GLU A 24 28.41 23.07 3.62
C GLU A 24 27.54 22.54 2.47
N LEU A 25 26.79 21.45 2.70
CA LEU A 25 25.84 20.90 1.72
C LEU A 25 24.53 21.69 1.62
N ALA A 26 24.12 22.39 2.68
CA ALA A 26 22.83 23.08 2.74
C ALA A 26 22.64 24.13 1.63
N PHE A 27 23.73 24.60 1.01
CA PHE A 27 23.69 25.54 -0.12
C PHE A 27 23.24 24.92 -1.45
N PHE A 28 23.40 23.60 -1.61
CA PHE A 28 23.18 22.90 -2.89
C PHE A 28 21.95 22.00 -2.89
N VAL A 29 21.37 21.73 -1.73
CA VAL A 29 20.27 20.78 -1.58
C VAL A 29 18.96 21.50 -1.24
N PRO A 30 17.83 21.10 -1.85
CA PRO A 30 16.52 21.62 -1.52
C PRO A 30 16.20 21.54 -0.02
N SER A 31 15.50 22.55 0.50
CA SER A 31 15.20 22.66 1.94
C SER A 31 14.31 21.53 2.50
N ASN A 32 13.66 20.75 1.63
CA ASN A 32 12.83 19.61 1.99
C ASN A 32 13.61 18.30 2.18
N VAL A 33 14.94 18.31 1.98
CA VAL A 33 15.80 17.12 2.16
C VAL A 33 16.66 17.29 3.39
N ARG A 34 16.65 16.30 4.29
CA ARG A 34 17.56 16.32 5.44
C ARG A 34 18.92 15.75 5.06
N LEU A 35 19.95 16.47 5.43
CA LEU A 35 21.32 16.19 5.05
C LEU A 35 22.05 15.36 6.11
N PRO A 36 22.99 14.49 5.71
CA PRO A 36 23.85 13.80 6.65
C PRO A 36 24.73 14.80 7.42
N ALA A 37 25.07 14.47 8.66
CA ALA A 37 25.97 15.29 9.48
C ALA A 37 27.36 15.40 8.84
N ARG A 38 27.83 14.29 8.24
CA ARG A 38 29.05 14.23 7.43
C ARG A 38 28.84 13.35 6.22
N PHE A 39 29.54 13.70 5.15
CA PHE A 39 29.51 12.98 3.88
C PHE A 39 30.87 13.08 3.20
N ASP A 40 31.13 12.08 2.38
CA ASP A 40 32.18 12.03 1.39
C ASP A 40 31.52 11.57 0.08
N ILE A 41 31.59 12.41 -0.95
CA ILE A 41 31.05 12.14 -2.29
C ILE A 41 32.21 12.13 -3.27
N GLU A 42 32.29 11.05 -4.04
CA GLU A 42 33.10 10.95 -5.24
C GLU A 42 32.15 10.77 -6.42
N ALA A 43 32.21 11.64 -7.42
CA ALA A 43 31.39 11.54 -8.61
C ALA A 43 32.23 11.80 -9.85
N ASN A 44 32.16 10.89 -10.81
CA ASN A 44 32.80 11.02 -12.11
C ASN A 44 31.73 11.03 -13.19
N ILE A 45 31.69 12.09 -14.00
CA ILE A 45 30.75 12.24 -15.11
C ILE A 45 31.56 12.54 -16.36
N ASN A 46 31.45 11.68 -17.37
CA ASN A 46 32.16 11.84 -18.63
C ASN A 46 31.21 11.61 -19.81
N GLY A 47 31.27 12.50 -20.81
CA GLY A 47 30.54 12.35 -22.06
C GLY A 47 29.61 13.51 -22.39
N SER A 48 28.77 13.33 -23.40
CA SER A 48 27.78 14.31 -23.84
C SER A 48 26.40 14.02 -23.22
N MET A 49 25.44 14.91 -23.45
CA MET A 49 24.04 14.64 -23.10
C MET A 49 23.45 13.42 -23.80
N GLN A 50 23.98 13.01 -24.96
CA GLN A 50 23.52 11.82 -25.69
C GLN A 50 24.20 10.56 -25.17
N ASP A 51 25.51 10.62 -24.95
CA ASP A 51 26.35 9.50 -24.53
C ASP A 51 27.09 9.88 -23.25
N LEU A 52 26.66 9.34 -22.12
CA LEU A 52 27.08 9.74 -20.78
C LEU A 52 27.49 8.51 -19.98
N SER A 53 28.60 8.59 -19.27
CA SER A 53 28.93 7.67 -18.18
C SER A 53 29.03 8.48 -16.90
N ALA A 54 28.35 8.01 -15.85
CA ALA A 54 28.36 8.62 -14.54
C ALA A 54 28.59 7.54 -13.47
N GLN A 55 29.47 7.83 -12.53
CA GLN A 55 29.72 7.02 -11.34
C GLN A 55 29.58 7.93 -10.12
N LEU A 56 28.93 7.42 -9.07
CA LEU A 56 28.72 8.10 -7.81
C LEU A 56 29.07 7.13 -6.68
N ALA A 57 29.87 7.59 -5.74
CA ALA A 57 30.07 6.95 -4.44
C ALA A 57 29.80 7.98 -3.35
N LEU A 58 28.77 7.75 -2.55
CA LEU A 58 28.42 8.52 -1.37
C LEU A 58 28.68 7.66 -0.14
N ASN A 59 29.58 8.12 0.72
CA ASN A 59 29.73 7.61 2.08
C ASN A 59 29.22 8.66 3.05
N SER A 60 28.34 8.29 3.98
CA SER A 60 27.77 9.29 4.89
C SER A 60 27.42 8.73 6.26
N THR A 61 27.18 9.63 7.21
CA THR A 61 26.64 9.24 8.53
C THR A 61 25.23 8.66 8.46
N LEU A 62 24.55 8.78 7.32
CA LEU A 62 23.22 8.22 7.09
C LEU A 62 23.26 6.90 6.33
N GLY A 63 24.43 6.38 5.96
CA GLY A 63 24.60 5.20 5.11
C GLY A 63 25.28 5.54 3.79
N ASN A 64 25.46 4.51 2.97
CA ASN A 64 26.27 4.59 1.75
C ASN A 64 25.43 4.30 0.51
N LEU A 65 25.83 4.87 -0.61
CA LEU A 65 25.24 4.65 -1.93
C LEU A 65 26.38 4.61 -2.96
N THR A 66 26.44 3.56 -3.75
CA THR A 66 27.18 3.56 -5.01
C THR A 66 26.21 3.47 -6.15
N ALA A 67 26.46 4.21 -7.23
CA ALA A 67 25.65 4.13 -8.43
C ALA A 67 26.52 4.30 -9.67
N GLU A 68 26.22 3.53 -10.70
CA GLU A 68 26.79 3.67 -12.03
C GLU A 68 25.66 3.82 -13.04
N ALA A 69 25.81 4.76 -13.96
CA ALA A 69 24.87 4.96 -15.05
C ALA A 69 25.63 5.12 -16.36
N VAL A 70 25.19 4.40 -17.38
CA VAL A 70 25.69 4.52 -18.75
C VAL A 70 24.51 4.80 -19.66
N LYS A 71 24.54 5.92 -20.37
CA LYS A 71 23.55 6.33 -21.36
C LYS A 71 24.20 6.36 -22.75
N ASN A 72 23.50 5.84 -23.74
CA ASN A 72 23.95 5.74 -25.13
C ASN A 72 22.76 6.08 -26.05
N GLY A 73 22.72 7.30 -26.56
CA GLY A 73 21.53 7.88 -27.18
C GLY A 73 20.34 7.91 -26.21
N GLU A 74 19.24 7.23 -26.55
CA GLU A 74 18.04 7.14 -25.72
C GLU A 74 18.08 6.01 -24.69
N ARG A 75 19.03 5.06 -24.84
CA ARG A 75 19.13 3.90 -23.94
C ARG A 75 20.02 4.20 -22.76
N TYR A 76 19.75 3.58 -21.62
CA TYR A 76 20.59 3.66 -20.45
C TYR A 76 20.55 2.40 -19.61
N ILE A 77 21.62 2.18 -18.87
CA ILE A 77 21.71 1.21 -17.78
C ILE A 77 22.02 1.99 -16.51
N LEU A 78 21.36 1.67 -15.41
CA LEU A 78 21.62 2.22 -14.09
C LEU A 78 21.73 1.06 -13.10
N ASP A 79 22.85 1.00 -12.40
CA ASP A 79 23.09 0.11 -11.27
C ASP A 79 23.27 0.95 -10.02
N ALA A 80 22.67 0.54 -8.91
CA ALA A 80 22.88 1.18 -7.61
C ALA A 80 22.90 0.18 -6.46
N ASP A 81 23.89 0.31 -5.59
CA ASP A 81 23.97 -0.40 -4.31
C ASP A 81 23.76 0.59 -3.18
N ILE A 82 22.75 0.32 -2.36
CA ILE A 82 22.38 1.12 -1.20
C ILE A 82 22.69 0.29 0.04
N ASN A 83 23.48 0.85 0.96
CA ASN A 83 23.84 0.18 2.20
C ASN A 83 23.42 1.00 3.42
N ASN A 84 22.42 0.50 4.14
CA ASN A 84 21.89 1.08 5.38
C ASN A 84 21.64 2.58 5.28
N LEU A 85 21.09 3.04 4.15
CA LEU A 85 20.82 4.45 3.89
C LEU A 85 19.53 4.87 4.58
N ALA A 86 19.58 5.86 5.47
CA ALA A 86 18.46 6.38 6.26
C ALA A 86 17.50 7.23 5.42
N VAL A 87 16.84 6.60 4.45
CA VAL A 87 15.95 7.25 3.47
C VAL A 87 14.81 7.99 4.15
N GLY A 88 14.20 7.45 5.21
CA GLY A 88 13.16 8.17 5.94
C GLY A 88 13.66 9.45 6.61
N TYR A 89 14.90 9.48 7.11
CA TYR A 89 15.50 10.73 7.59
C TYR A 89 15.65 11.73 6.44
N ILE A 90 16.22 11.30 5.31
CA ILE A 90 16.47 12.14 4.13
C ILE A 90 15.17 12.76 3.59
N LEU A 91 14.10 11.96 3.51
CA LEU A 91 12.78 12.36 3.01
C LEU A 91 11.88 13.01 4.07
N ALA A 92 12.35 13.11 5.31
CA ALA A 92 11.56 13.54 6.46
C ALA A 92 10.28 12.71 6.68
N ASP A 93 10.32 11.43 6.31
CA ASP A 93 9.28 10.44 6.56
C ASP A 93 9.66 9.59 7.77
N THR A 94 8.87 9.68 8.84
CA THR A 94 9.11 8.94 10.08
C THR A 94 8.65 7.49 10.03
N SER A 95 7.82 7.11 9.06
CA SER A 95 7.40 5.73 8.85
C SER A 95 8.50 4.89 8.23
N LEU A 96 9.37 5.51 7.43
CA LEU A 96 10.51 4.86 6.80
C LEU A 96 11.78 5.01 7.65
N GLY A 97 12.62 3.99 7.64
CA GLY A 97 13.93 4.02 8.29
C GLY A 97 15.07 3.85 7.28
N ALA A 98 16.04 3.00 7.64
CA ALA A 98 17.15 2.68 6.76
C ALA A 98 16.79 1.59 5.75
N ILE A 99 17.40 1.67 4.56
CA ILE A 99 17.22 0.73 3.45
C ILE A 99 18.59 0.18 3.04
N THR A 100 18.64 -1.12 2.77
CA THR A 100 19.73 -1.81 2.09
C THR A 100 19.14 -2.52 0.89
N ALA A 101 19.57 -2.12 -0.31
CA ALA A 101 18.98 -2.58 -1.56
C ALA A 101 19.97 -2.53 -2.72
N GLN A 102 19.71 -3.34 -3.73
CA GLN A 102 20.38 -3.31 -5.04
C GLN A 102 19.33 -2.99 -6.10
N VAL A 103 19.69 -2.12 -7.02
CA VAL A 103 18.81 -1.66 -8.10
C VAL A 103 19.54 -1.83 -9.41
N HIS A 104 18.87 -2.44 -10.38
CA HIS A 104 19.32 -2.53 -11.76
C HIS A 104 18.18 -2.08 -12.68
N VAL A 105 18.47 -1.13 -13.57
CA VAL A 105 17.50 -0.62 -14.54
C VAL A 105 18.14 -0.61 -15.93
N GLU A 106 17.49 -1.25 -16.89
CA GLU A 106 17.77 -1.05 -18.32
C GLU A 106 16.61 -0.28 -18.93
N GLY A 107 16.87 0.89 -19.51
CA GLY A 107 15.81 1.75 -20.01
C GLY A 107 16.06 2.37 -21.38
N GLN A 108 14.99 2.84 -22.00
CA GLN A 108 14.96 3.68 -23.19
C GLN A 108 13.94 4.80 -22.98
N GLY A 109 14.34 6.03 -23.27
CA GLY A 109 13.50 7.22 -23.02
C GLY A 109 13.47 7.59 -21.54
N LEU A 110 13.23 8.86 -21.23
CA LEU A 110 13.23 9.34 -19.84
C LEU A 110 11.88 9.96 -19.44
N ASP A 111 10.97 10.13 -20.40
CA ASP A 111 9.65 10.70 -20.17
C ASP A 111 8.65 9.58 -19.93
N ILE A 112 8.21 9.45 -18.67
CA ILE A 112 7.29 8.41 -18.22
C ILE A 112 5.96 8.41 -18.97
N GLU A 113 5.50 9.55 -19.50
CA GLU A 113 4.23 9.67 -20.22
C GLU A 113 4.39 9.37 -21.71
N ARG A 114 5.56 9.65 -22.28
CA ARG A 114 5.76 9.66 -23.73
C ARG A 114 6.53 8.47 -24.27
N ASP A 115 7.71 8.19 -23.72
CA ASP A 115 8.69 7.31 -24.38
C ASP A 115 9.40 6.32 -23.46
N LEU A 116 9.20 6.38 -22.14
CA LEU A 116 9.82 5.46 -21.20
C LEU A 116 9.42 4.01 -21.46
N LEU A 117 10.43 3.18 -21.69
CA LEU A 117 10.43 1.73 -21.58
C LEU A 117 11.59 1.34 -20.67
N ALA A 118 11.35 0.69 -19.54
CA ALA A 118 12.39 0.26 -18.63
C ALA A 118 12.11 -1.12 -18.03
N GLU A 119 13.14 -1.95 -17.95
CA GLU A 119 13.19 -3.16 -17.13
C GLU A 119 13.88 -2.82 -15.81
N LEU A 120 13.25 -3.16 -14.69
CA LEU A 120 13.71 -2.90 -13.33
C LEU A 120 13.89 -4.24 -12.62
N ARG A 121 15.06 -4.45 -12.00
CA ARG A 121 15.26 -5.42 -10.94
C ARG A 121 15.62 -4.69 -9.66
N LEU A 122 14.91 -4.98 -8.58
CA LEU A 122 15.13 -4.40 -7.28
C LEU A 122 15.20 -5.54 -6.26
N GLU A 123 16.34 -5.65 -5.58
CA GLU A 123 16.51 -6.57 -4.46
C GLU A 123 16.69 -5.75 -3.18
N VAL A 124 15.67 -5.71 -2.33
CA VAL A 124 15.74 -5.08 -1.01
C VAL A 124 16.09 -6.16 0.01
N GLN A 125 17.34 -6.17 0.45
CA GLN A 125 17.78 -7.08 1.51
C GLN A 125 17.14 -6.69 2.84
N GLN A 126 17.00 -5.38 3.10
CA GLN A 126 16.32 -4.87 4.28
C GLN A 126 15.73 -3.48 4.07
N ALA A 127 14.51 -3.25 4.56
CA ALA A 127 13.93 -1.93 4.69
C ALA A 127 13.17 -1.80 6.02
N VAL A 128 13.48 -0.76 6.78
CA VAL A 128 12.72 -0.47 8.00
C VAL A 128 11.47 0.34 7.65
N TYR A 129 10.30 -0.19 7.97
CA TYR A 129 9.02 0.50 7.84
C TYR A 129 8.17 0.30 9.09
N ASN A 130 7.56 1.37 9.61
CA ASN A 130 6.79 1.38 10.87
C ASN A 130 7.50 0.67 12.03
N GLY A 131 8.82 0.86 12.13
CA GLY A 131 9.65 0.27 13.19
C GLY A 131 9.90 -1.24 13.05
N TYR A 132 9.44 -1.88 11.97
CA TYR A 132 9.72 -3.28 11.65
C TYR A 132 10.76 -3.37 10.51
N PRO A 133 11.82 -4.17 10.64
CA PRO A 133 12.81 -4.38 9.58
C PRO A 133 12.35 -5.49 8.62
N TYR A 134 11.65 -5.12 7.56
CA TYR A 134 11.29 -6.03 6.47
C TYR A 134 12.54 -6.51 5.76
N GLN A 135 12.53 -7.75 5.27
CA GLN A 135 13.67 -8.38 4.61
C GLN A 135 13.28 -9.13 3.33
N ASN A 136 14.27 -9.29 2.44
CA ASN A 136 14.21 -10.14 1.25
C ASN A 136 13.00 -9.87 0.33
N LEU A 137 12.80 -8.61 -0.04
CA LEU A 137 11.85 -8.24 -1.11
C LEU A 137 12.59 -8.22 -2.44
N ILE A 138 12.05 -8.91 -3.44
CA ILE A 138 12.53 -8.89 -4.82
C ILE A 138 11.40 -8.39 -5.72
N VAL A 139 11.74 -7.49 -6.64
CA VAL A 139 10.81 -6.93 -7.63
C VAL A 139 11.47 -7.00 -8.99
N ASP A 140 10.85 -7.72 -9.91
CA ASP A 140 11.20 -7.76 -11.33
C ASP A 140 10.04 -7.17 -12.13
N GLY A 141 10.27 -6.08 -12.86
CA GLY A 141 9.18 -5.39 -13.52
C GLY A 141 9.56 -4.65 -14.79
N THR A 142 8.58 -4.48 -15.67
CA THR A 142 8.67 -3.64 -16.86
C THR A 142 7.77 -2.43 -16.70
N ILE A 143 8.35 -1.25 -16.84
CA ILE A 143 7.64 0.02 -16.95
C ILE A 143 7.55 0.41 -18.42
N ARG A 144 6.35 0.71 -18.91
CA ARG A 144 6.13 1.24 -20.26
C ARG A 144 5.04 2.29 -20.21
N GLN A 145 5.41 3.55 -20.49
CA GLN A 145 4.47 4.68 -20.60
C GLN A 145 3.41 4.68 -19.48
N GLN A 146 3.81 4.97 -18.24
CA GLN A 146 2.97 4.93 -17.03
C GLN A 146 2.27 3.58 -16.74
N SER A 147 2.63 2.49 -17.42
CA SER A 147 2.17 1.15 -17.09
C SER A 147 3.30 0.36 -16.44
N PHE A 148 2.96 -0.50 -15.49
CA PHE A 148 3.88 -1.40 -14.80
C PHE A 148 3.33 -2.82 -14.89
N VAL A 149 4.18 -3.77 -15.29
CA VAL A 149 3.89 -5.21 -15.17
C VAL A 149 5.08 -5.85 -14.47
N GLY A 150 4.86 -6.60 -13.40
CA GLY A 150 5.97 -7.23 -12.68
C GLY A 150 5.57 -8.31 -11.70
N ASP A 151 6.57 -9.10 -11.35
CA ASP A 151 6.57 -10.11 -10.31
C ASP A 151 7.21 -9.52 -9.04
N ILE A 152 6.61 -9.79 -7.88
CA ILE A 152 7.01 -9.26 -6.58
C ILE A 152 6.99 -10.42 -5.59
N GLU A 153 8.09 -10.68 -4.92
CA GLU A 153 8.18 -11.71 -3.89
C GLU A 153 8.81 -11.14 -2.62
N MET A 154 8.34 -11.59 -1.46
CA MET A 154 8.93 -11.25 -0.17
C MET A 154 9.10 -12.50 0.67
N GLU A 155 10.31 -12.71 1.19
CA GLU A 155 10.63 -13.76 2.17
C GLU A 155 10.96 -13.16 3.56
N ASP A 156 9.94 -12.65 4.23
CA ASP A 156 10.03 -12.17 5.62
C ASP A 156 9.29 -13.12 6.58
N PRO A 157 9.83 -13.41 7.79
CA PRO A 157 9.21 -14.30 8.76
C PRO A 157 7.77 -13.95 9.18
N ASN A 158 7.36 -12.71 8.98
CA ASN A 158 6.03 -12.18 9.31
C ASN A 158 5.27 -11.65 8.08
N LEU A 159 5.89 -11.65 6.89
CA LEU A 159 5.28 -11.30 5.62
C LEU A 159 5.91 -12.13 4.48
N THR A 160 5.27 -13.22 4.09
CA THR A 160 5.73 -14.05 2.97
C THR A 160 4.66 -14.09 1.89
N PHE A 161 5.00 -13.65 0.68
CA PHE A 161 4.09 -13.67 -0.46
C PHE A 161 4.83 -13.70 -1.80
N GLU A 162 4.12 -14.18 -2.82
CA GLU A 162 4.45 -14.02 -4.24
C GLU A 162 3.29 -13.29 -4.93
N ALA A 163 3.56 -12.33 -5.80
CA ALA A 163 2.54 -11.54 -6.45
C ALA A 163 2.90 -11.14 -7.88
N GLN A 164 1.87 -11.04 -8.73
CA GLN A 164 1.93 -10.46 -10.07
C GLN A 164 1.06 -9.23 -10.11
N ALA A 165 1.59 -8.11 -10.62
CA ALA A 165 0.85 -6.88 -10.79
C ALA A 165 0.89 -6.39 -12.24
N ASP A 166 -0.27 -6.00 -12.77
CA ASP A 166 -0.44 -5.26 -14.03
C ASP A 166 -1.20 -3.97 -13.69
N LEU A 167 -0.49 -2.85 -13.72
CA LEU A 167 -0.99 -1.52 -13.39
C LEU A 167 -0.87 -0.63 -14.62
N ASN A 168 -1.96 -0.02 -15.05
CA ASN A 168 -1.97 0.88 -16.21
C ASN A 168 -2.52 2.24 -15.83
N PHE A 169 -1.62 3.22 -15.68
CA PHE A 169 -1.98 4.60 -15.37
C PHE A 169 -2.09 5.50 -16.62
N ASN A 170 -1.83 4.96 -17.82
CA ASN A 170 -1.88 5.70 -19.09
C ASN A 170 -3.32 5.86 -19.63
N ARG A 171 -4.28 6.08 -18.72
CA ARG A 171 -5.70 6.19 -19.01
C ARG A 171 -6.35 7.15 -18.02
N PRO A 172 -7.45 7.84 -18.40
CA PRO A 172 -8.18 8.70 -17.48
C PRO A 172 -8.66 8.00 -16.21
N ARG A 173 -9.01 6.71 -16.31
CA ARG A 173 -9.25 5.82 -15.18
C ARG A 173 -8.17 4.73 -15.21
N PRO A 174 -7.20 4.75 -14.29
CA PRO A 174 -6.18 3.72 -14.22
C PRO A 174 -6.81 2.35 -14.00
N THR A 175 -6.24 1.30 -14.60
CA THR A 175 -6.67 -0.09 -14.35
C THR A 175 -5.60 -0.82 -13.57
N TYR A 176 -6.02 -1.79 -12.77
CA TYR A 176 -5.10 -2.62 -11.99
C TYR A 176 -5.59 -4.06 -11.98
N LYS A 177 -4.64 -4.98 -11.99
CA LYS A 177 -4.83 -6.39 -11.72
C LYS A 177 -3.68 -6.88 -10.86
N VAL A 178 -3.99 -7.52 -9.75
CA VAL A 178 -3.02 -8.10 -8.82
C VAL A 178 -3.45 -9.52 -8.53
N LEU A 179 -2.54 -10.47 -8.70
CA LEU A 179 -2.68 -11.84 -8.22
C LEU A 179 -1.60 -12.02 -7.14
N MET A 180 -1.95 -12.61 -6.00
CA MET A 180 -1.02 -12.79 -4.89
C MET A 180 -1.30 -14.10 -4.18
N ASP A 181 -0.26 -14.90 -3.95
CA ASP A 181 -0.27 -15.98 -2.97
C ASP A 181 0.37 -15.46 -1.68
N LEU A 182 -0.45 -15.31 -0.64
CA LEU A 182 -0.02 -14.82 0.66
C LEU A 182 0.09 -15.99 1.63
N ASP A 183 1.32 -16.45 1.91
CA ASP A 183 1.57 -17.55 2.84
C ASP A 183 1.45 -17.09 4.30
N VAL A 184 2.02 -15.92 4.63
CA VAL A 184 1.98 -15.37 5.99
C VAL A 184 1.87 -13.85 5.96
N LEU A 185 0.89 -13.31 6.69
CA LEU A 185 0.82 -11.90 7.09
C LEU A 185 0.51 -11.81 8.58
N ASN A 186 1.52 -11.52 9.40
CA ASN A 186 1.38 -11.39 10.85
C ASN A 186 1.32 -9.91 11.27
N LEU A 187 0.11 -9.36 11.28
CA LEU A 187 -0.13 -7.92 11.48
C LEU A 187 0.39 -7.39 12.82
N ARG A 188 0.40 -8.23 13.86
CA ARG A 188 0.96 -7.84 15.16
C ARG A 188 2.47 -7.74 15.14
N ALA A 189 3.14 -8.74 14.58
CA ALA A 189 4.60 -8.77 14.52
C ALA A 189 5.15 -7.65 13.62
N LEU A 190 4.40 -7.27 12.59
CA LEU A 190 4.71 -6.15 11.69
C LEU A 190 4.37 -4.77 12.28
N ASN A 191 3.89 -4.68 13.53
CA ASN A 191 3.42 -3.44 14.18
C ASN A 191 2.22 -2.76 13.45
N LEU A 192 1.46 -3.49 12.64
CA LEU A 192 0.31 -2.98 11.91
C LEU A 192 -0.99 -3.04 12.72
N MET A 193 -1.06 -3.97 13.68
CA MET A 193 -2.17 -4.09 14.63
C MET A 193 -1.67 -4.44 16.03
N THR A 194 -2.41 -4.04 17.05
CA THR A 194 -2.13 -4.45 18.43
C THR A 194 -2.60 -5.88 18.71
N ASP A 195 -3.64 -6.32 18.01
CA ASP A 195 -4.26 -7.63 18.16
C ASP A 195 -3.49 -8.72 17.39
N THR A 196 -3.51 -9.95 17.91
CA THR A 196 -2.94 -11.13 17.26
C THR A 196 -3.77 -11.50 16.03
N LEU A 197 -3.35 -11.10 14.84
CA LEU A 197 -4.00 -11.49 13.59
C LEU A 197 -2.95 -11.95 12.57
N VAL A 198 -3.07 -13.21 12.15
CA VAL A 198 -2.28 -13.80 11.06
C VAL A 198 -3.21 -14.21 9.94
N VAL A 199 -2.85 -13.86 8.71
CA VAL A 199 -3.64 -14.13 7.50
C VAL A 199 -2.81 -14.91 6.49
N GLN A 200 -3.46 -15.87 5.83
CA GLN A 200 -2.97 -16.60 4.67
C GLN A 200 -4.11 -16.68 3.65
N THR A 201 -3.86 -16.48 2.36
CA THR A 201 -4.90 -16.51 1.32
C THR A 201 -4.30 -16.48 -0.08
N GLN A 202 -5.03 -16.99 -1.06
CA GLN A 202 -4.85 -16.58 -2.46
C GLN A 202 -5.72 -15.36 -2.73
N LEU A 203 -5.17 -14.31 -3.32
CA LEU A 203 -5.82 -13.04 -3.57
C LEU A 203 -5.81 -12.73 -5.06
N ALA A 204 -6.96 -12.36 -5.60
CA ALA A 204 -7.09 -11.73 -6.90
C ALA A 204 -7.83 -10.40 -6.74
N LEU A 205 -7.21 -9.30 -7.17
CA LEU A 205 -7.79 -7.97 -7.14
C LEU A 205 -7.73 -7.38 -8.54
N GLU A 206 -8.85 -6.95 -9.10
CA GLU A 206 -8.87 -6.20 -10.35
C GLU A 206 -9.86 -5.04 -10.30
N GLY A 207 -9.62 -4.02 -11.12
CA GLY A 207 -10.49 -2.86 -11.10
C GLY A 207 -10.03 -1.68 -11.94
N GLN A 208 -10.76 -0.58 -11.79
CA GLN A 208 -10.49 0.70 -12.44
C GLN A 208 -10.78 1.89 -11.52
N GLY A 209 -9.97 2.93 -11.64
CA GLY A 209 -10.01 4.09 -10.75
C GLY A 209 -9.36 3.79 -9.40
N ILE A 210 -8.53 4.71 -8.91
CA ILE A 210 -7.77 4.54 -7.66
C ILE A 210 -8.32 5.44 -6.55
N ALA A 211 -8.97 6.54 -6.92
CA ALA A 211 -9.64 7.40 -5.97
C ALA A 211 -10.92 6.72 -5.46
N LEU A 212 -11.13 6.72 -4.14
CA LEU A 212 -12.26 6.05 -3.49
C LEU A 212 -13.64 6.53 -3.99
N ASP A 213 -13.71 7.77 -4.48
CA ASP A 213 -14.91 8.41 -5.05
C ASP A 213 -15.26 7.95 -6.48
N SER A 214 -14.37 7.18 -7.12
CA SER A 214 -14.50 6.68 -8.48
C SER A 214 -13.94 5.26 -8.63
N LEU A 215 -13.83 4.55 -7.51
CA LEU A 215 -13.29 3.20 -7.40
C LEU A 215 -14.26 2.18 -7.98
N GLU A 216 -13.76 1.31 -8.85
CA GLU A 216 -14.39 0.04 -9.17
C GLU A 216 -13.37 -1.05 -8.86
N ALA A 217 -13.71 -1.98 -7.97
CA ALA A 217 -12.81 -3.03 -7.50
C ALA A 217 -13.57 -4.35 -7.35
N HIS A 218 -12.96 -5.43 -7.80
CA HIS A 218 -13.37 -6.80 -7.54
C HIS A 218 -12.22 -7.52 -6.83
N LEU A 219 -12.46 -7.88 -5.58
CA LEU A 219 -11.54 -8.63 -4.72
C LEU A 219 -12.08 -10.04 -4.52
N VAL A 220 -11.25 -11.03 -4.82
CA VAL A 220 -11.49 -12.44 -4.52
C VAL A 220 -10.38 -12.91 -3.59
N LEU A 221 -10.78 -13.52 -2.47
CA LEU A 221 -9.91 -14.25 -1.57
C LEU A 221 -10.33 -15.71 -1.60
N GLU A 222 -9.42 -16.61 -1.93
CA GLU A 222 -9.64 -18.07 -1.89
C GLU A 222 -8.75 -18.69 -0.81
N ASP A 223 -9.28 -19.75 -0.18
CA ASP A 223 -8.59 -20.49 0.89
C ASP A 223 -8.08 -19.57 2.01
N LEU A 224 -8.89 -18.55 2.36
CA LEU A 224 -8.57 -17.59 3.40
C LEU A 224 -8.51 -18.28 4.75
N PHE A 225 -7.34 -18.19 5.39
CA PHE A 225 -7.12 -18.68 6.72
C PHE A 225 -6.77 -17.52 7.65
N ILE A 226 -7.54 -17.38 8.73
CA ILE A 226 -7.32 -16.39 9.77
C ILE A 226 -6.95 -17.12 11.07
N LEU A 227 -5.82 -16.75 11.65
CA LEU A 227 -5.46 -17.10 13.02
C LEU A 227 -5.57 -15.84 13.88
N LYS A 228 -6.54 -15.86 14.81
CA LYS A 228 -6.70 -14.82 15.82
C LYS A 228 -6.59 -15.42 17.22
N SER A 229 -5.59 -14.97 17.97
CA SER A 229 -5.18 -15.60 19.23
C SER A 229 -4.92 -17.10 19.06
N GLU A 230 -5.80 -17.98 19.54
CA GLU A 230 -5.69 -19.45 19.37
C GLU A 230 -6.73 -20.01 18.38
N ASN A 231 -7.62 -19.15 17.86
CA ASN A 231 -8.72 -19.57 17.00
C ASN A 231 -8.27 -19.60 15.54
N ARG A 232 -8.44 -20.77 14.93
CA ARG A 232 -8.17 -21.02 13.52
C ARG A 232 -9.47 -20.99 12.73
N ILE A 233 -9.55 -20.08 11.77
CA ILE A 233 -10.82 -19.73 11.12
C ILE A 233 -10.63 -19.85 9.60
N PRO A 234 -10.99 -21.00 9.02
CA PRO A 234 -10.99 -21.16 7.57
C PRO A 234 -12.23 -20.51 6.94
N ILE A 235 -12.01 -19.81 5.84
CA ILE A 235 -13.01 -19.18 4.99
C ILE A 235 -12.72 -19.63 3.56
N THR A 236 -13.64 -20.36 2.94
CA THR A 236 -13.42 -20.98 1.63
C THR A 236 -13.22 -19.91 0.56
N TYR A 237 -14.04 -18.88 0.58
CA TYR A 237 -13.95 -17.78 -0.36
C TYR A 237 -14.53 -16.49 0.22
N VAL A 238 -14.01 -15.35 -0.22
CA VAL A 238 -14.60 -14.02 -0.05
C VAL A 238 -14.60 -13.34 -1.41
N ASN A 239 -15.77 -12.93 -1.89
CA ASN A 239 -15.93 -12.15 -3.10
C ASN A 239 -16.51 -10.79 -2.74
N LEU A 240 -15.75 -9.72 -2.95
CA LEU A 240 -16.14 -8.36 -2.65
C LEU A 240 -16.11 -7.52 -3.92
N ASN A 241 -17.26 -6.96 -4.29
CA ASN A 241 -17.40 -6.02 -5.39
C ASN A 241 -17.71 -4.64 -4.82
N ALA A 242 -16.89 -3.65 -5.17
CA ALA A 242 -17.07 -2.26 -4.79
C ALA A 242 -17.18 -1.39 -6.04
N GLN A 243 -18.18 -0.52 -6.09
CA GLN A 243 -18.32 0.45 -7.17
C GLN A 243 -18.81 1.79 -6.63
N THR A 244 -18.01 2.82 -6.81
CA THR A 244 -18.39 4.20 -6.55
C THR A 244 -18.64 4.93 -7.86
N THR A 245 -19.87 5.38 -8.03
CA THR A 245 -20.25 6.39 -9.03
C THR A 245 -20.50 7.69 -8.27
N GLY A 246 -20.24 8.86 -8.86
CA GLY A 246 -20.19 10.14 -8.12
C GLY A 246 -21.37 10.49 -7.20
N ASP A 247 -22.51 9.81 -7.33
CA ASP A 247 -23.68 9.97 -6.45
C ASP A 247 -23.96 8.81 -5.48
N SER A 248 -23.39 7.62 -5.72
CA SER A 248 -23.67 6.38 -4.99
C SER A 248 -22.53 5.37 -5.05
N THR A 249 -22.29 4.73 -3.91
CA THR A 249 -21.41 3.59 -3.69
C THR A 249 -22.25 2.32 -3.56
N THR A 250 -21.82 1.24 -4.19
CA THR A 250 -22.33 -0.11 -3.97
C THR A 250 -21.21 -1.01 -3.45
N LEU A 251 -21.54 -1.84 -2.47
CA LEU A 251 -20.70 -2.91 -1.95
C LEU A 251 -21.52 -4.19 -1.96
N HIS A 252 -20.98 -5.24 -2.56
CA HIS A 252 -21.57 -6.57 -2.56
C HIS A 252 -20.53 -7.57 -2.04
N LEU A 253 -20.84 -8.20 -0.92
CA LEU A 253 -20.08 -9.29 -0.33
C LEU A 253 -20.82 -10.60 -0.58
N ASP A 254 -20.14 -11.57 -1.17
CA ASP A 254 -20.56 -12.97 -1.26
C ASP A 254 -19.46 -13.84 -0.67
N SER A 255 -19.81 -14.65 0.32
CA SER A 255 -18.89 -15.52 1.03
C SER A 255 -19.65 -16.71 1.64
N ASP A 256 -18.91 -17.76 1.97
CA ASP A 256 -19.45 -18.95 2.59
C ASP A 256 -19.95 -18.72 4.03
N TRP A 257 -19.63 -17.59 4.66
CA TRP A 257 -20.12 -17.19 5.99
C TRP A 257 -21.14 -16.05 5.97
N ALA A 258 -21.15 -15.18 4.96
CA ALA A 258 -22.11 -14.09 4.85
C ALA A 258 -22.29 -13.58 3.43
N ASN A 259 -23.47 -13.02 3.19
CA ASN A 259 -23.80 -12.25 1.99
C ASN A 259 -24.30 -10.88 2.44
N ALA A 260 -23.78 -9.80 1.87
CA ALA A 260 -24.21 -8.46 2.25
C ALA A 260 -24.25 -7.51 1.05
N ASP A 261 -25.27 -6.66 1.01
CA ASP A 261 -25.34 -5.54 0.09
C ASP A 261 -25.34 -4.24 0.87
N LEU A 262 -24.58 -3.25 0.40
CA LEU A 262 -24.64 -1.87 0.85
C LEU A 262 -24.79 -0.96 -0.37
N VAL A 263 -25.83 -0.13 -0.39
CA VAL A 263 -26.11 0.77 -1.52
C VAL A 263 -26.50 2.15 -1.02
N GLY A 264 -25.77 3.18 -1.45
CA GLY A 264 -26.13 4.57 -1.20
C GLY A 264 -24.93 5.51 -1.21
N ARG A 265 -25.05 6.66 -0.54
CA ARG A 265 -24.00 7.66 -0.48
C ARG A 265 -23.19 7.50 0.80
N PHE A 266 -21.98 6.96 0.69
CA PHE A 266 -21.03 6.83 1.78
C PHE A 266 -19.61 6.63 1.21
N ALA A 267 -18.59 7.00 1.98
CA ALA A 267 -17.21 6.66 1.65
C ALA A 267 -16.85 5.30 2.28
N ILE A 268 -16.21 4.43 1.51
CA ILE A 268 -15.94 3.03 1.90
C ILE A 268 -15.03 2.97 3.14
N ASP A 269 -14.02 3.83 3.20
CA ASP A 269 -13.06 3.96 4.30
C ASP A 269 -13.70 4.42 5.63
N GLN A 270 -14.89 5.03 5.56
CA GLN A 270 -15.60 5.54 6.73
C GLN A 270 -16.59 4.55 7.32
N LEU A 271 -16.92 3.46 6.60
CA LEU A 271 -17.89 2.48 7.09
C LEU A 271 -17.58 1.93 8.48
N PRO A 272 -16.32 1.55 8.82
CA PRO A 272 -16.01 1.09 10.16
C PRO A 272 -16.33 2.13 11.23
N ALA A 273 -16.00 3.40 10.98
CA ALA A 273 -16.27 4.49 11.91
C ALA A 273 -17.76 4.79 12.02
N ILE A 274 -18.52 4.76 10.90
CA ILE A 274 -19.98 4.92 10.91
C ILE A 274 -20.63 3.84 11.78
N ILE A 275 -20.25 2.58 11.60
CA ILE A 275 -20.79 1.45 12.37
C ILE A 275 -20.42 1.58 13.84
N GLN A 276 -19.16 1.87 14.16
CA GLN A 276 -18.68 2.02 15.53
C GLN A 276 -19.43 3.13 16.27
N GLN A 277 -19.45 4.35 15.72
CA GLN A 277 -20.15 5.49 16.33
C GLN A 277 -21.65 5.23 16.53
N HIS A 278 -22.28 4.50 15.60
CA HIS A 278 -23.68 4.15 15.74
C HIS A 278 -23.91 3.14 16.87
N LEU A 279 -23.07 2.10 16.99
CA LEU A 279 -23.16 1.14 18.07
C LEU A 279 -22.89 1.77 19.44
N ASP A 280 -21.92 2.68 19.52
CA ASP A 280 -21.60 3.43 20.75
C ASP A 280 -22.76 4.26 21.25
N HIS A 281 -23.56 4.85 20.35
CA HIS A 281 -24.73 5.63 20.73
C HIS A 281 -25.75 4.83 21.56
N TYR A 282 -25.77 3.49 21.44
CA TYR A 282 -26.72 2.61 22.12
C TYR A 282 -26.13 1.71 23.20
N PHE A 283 -24.82 1.42 23.16
CA PHE A 283 -24.21 0.36 23.96
C PHE A 283 -22.93 0.76 24.72
N ASP A 284 -22.52 2.04 24.68
CA ASP A 284 -21.34 2.57 25.39
C ASP A 284 -20.07 1.70 25.22
N PHE A 285 -19.75 1.26 23.99
CA PHE A 285 -18.54 0.45 23.75
C PHE A 285 -17.25 1.28 23.87
N LEU A 286 -17.32 2.57 23.59
CA LEU A 286 -16.23 3.52 23.80
C LEU A 286 -16.30 4.17 25.20
N PRO A 287 -15.14 4.41 25.84
CA PRO A 287 -15.07 5.29 27.01
C PRO A 287 -15.69 6.66 26.72
N GLU A 288 -16.43 7.24 27.69
CA GLU A 288 -17.16 8.53 27.54
C GLU A 288 -16.31 9.67 26.94
N ASP A 289 -15.00 9.69 27.20
CA ASP A 289 -14.08 10.75 26.76
C ASP A 289 -13.44 10.48 25.38
N THR A 290 -13.87 9.43 24.65
CA THR A 290 -13.30 9.12 23.34
C THR A 290 -13.79 10.13 22.30
N PRO A 291 -12.91 10.93 21.67
CA PRO A 291 -13.33 11.85 20.63
C PRO A 291 -13.90 11.08 19.44
N LEU A 292 -15.19 11.28 19.14
CA LEU A 292 -15.79 10.71 17.93
C LEU A 292 -15.25 11.44 16.70
N ALA A 293 -14.85 10.68 15.68
CA ALA A 293 -14.43 11.25 14.40
C ALA A 293 -15.56 12.08 13.78
N GLU A 294 -15.24 13.25 13.20
CA GLU A 294 -16.21 13.97 12.38
C GLU A 294 -16.40 13.21 11.06
N LEU A 295 -17.57 12.60 10.88
CA LEU A 295 -17.92 11.85 9.66
C LEU A 295 -18.78 12.72 8.72
N PRO A 296 -18.52 12.70 7.41
CA PRO A 296 -19.37 13.38 6.44
C PRO A 296 -20.76 12.72 6.36
N PRO A 297 -21.74 13.40 5.74
CA PRO A 297 -23.08 12.84 5.57
C PRO A 297 -23.06 11.51 4.83
N ALA A 298 -23.73 10.50 5.40
CA ALA A 298 -23.84 9.16 4.86
C ALA A 298 -25.32 8.71 4.88
N SER A 299 -25.75 8.08 3.79
CA SER A 299 -27.09 7.53 3.65
C SER A 299 -27.05 6.28 2.78
N PHE A 300 -27.41 5.13 3.33
CA PHE A 300 -27.37 3.86 2.61
C PHE A 300 -28.45 2.90 3.06
N ALA A 301 -28.85 2.02 2.16
CA ALA A 301 -29.61 0.81 2.46
C ALA A 301 -28.63 -0.37 2.57
N PHE A 302 -28.98 -1.34 3.40
CA PHE A 302 -28.17 -2.53 3.61
C PHE A 302 -29.01 -3.80 3.73
N SER A 303 -28.45 -4.92 3.34
CA SER A 303 -28.93 -6.28 3.61
C SER A 303 -27.77 -7.13 4.12
N LEU A 304 -28.06 -8.10 4.97
CA LEU A 304 -27.11 -9.06 5.48
C LEU A 304 -27.81 -10.41 5.66
N GLY A 305 -27.24 -11.44 5.04
CA GLY A 305 -27.48 -12.84 5.35
C GLY A 305 -26.22 -13.41 5.98
N VAL A 306 -26.37 -14.21 7.03
CA VAL A 306 -25.25 -14.84 7.73
C VAL A 306 -25.51 -16.34 7.76
N ASN A 307 -24.53 -17.11 7.31
CA ASN A 307 -24.51 -18.54 7.54
C ASN A 307 -23.98 -18.79 8.96
N ASN A 308 -24.59 -19.72 9.70
CA ASN A 308 -24.24 -20.01 11.09
C ASN A 308 -22.85 -20.68 11.20
N ARG A 309 -21.80 -19.85 11.08
CA ARG A 309 -20.37 -20.17 11.10
C ARG A 309 -19.77 -19.64 12.39
N LYS A 310 -19.91 -20.43 13.46
CA LYS A 310 -19.54 -20.03 14.82
C LYS A 310 -18.15 -19.40 14.91
N GLU A 311 -17.15 -19.98 14.26
CA GLU A 311 -15.76 -19.51 14.33
C GLU A 311 -15.60 -18.10 13.73
N VAL A 312 -16.28 -17.84 12.61
CA VAL A 312 -16.25 -16.53 11.95
C VAL A 312 -17.07 -15.51 12.74
N LEU A 313 -18.20 -15.92 13.32
CA LEU A 313 -19.02 -15.03 14.13
C LEU A 313 -18.34 -14.62 15.43
N GLN A 314 -17.60 -15.53 16.06
CA GLN A 314 -16.79 -15.24 17.24
C GLN A 314 -15.59 -14.32 16.96
N LEU A 315 -15.12 -14.26 15.71
CA LEU A 315 -14.12 -13.29 15.27
C LEU A 315 -14.66 -11.86 15.33
N LEU A 316 -15.92 -11.68 14.93
CA LEU A 316 -16.59 -10.38 14.81
C LEU A 316 -17.22 -9.95 16.14
N VAL A 317 -17.87 -10.88 16.84
CA VAL A 317 -18.56 -10.65 18.11
C VAL A 317 -18.07 -11.67 19.15
N PRO A 318 -17.04 -11.34 19.95
CA PRO A 318 -16.52 -12.24 20.97
C PRO A 318 -17.60 -12.73 21.94
N GLY A 319 -17.61 -14.03 22.22
CA GLY A 319 -18.59 -14.67 23.13
C GLY A 319 -19.92 -15.09 22.48
N LEU A 320 -20.17 -14.74 21.22
CA LEU A 320 -21.35 -15.20 20.48
C LEU A 320 -21.21 -16.70 20.15
N GLU A 321 -22.11 -17.55 20.63
CA GLU A 321 -22.05 -19.01 20.40
C GLU A 321 -22.93 -19.49 19.27
N VAL A 322 -24.15 -18.94 19.20
CA VAL A 322 -25.14 -19.27 18.16
C VAL A 322 -25.76 -17.97 17.70
N PHE A 323 -25.83 -17.79 16.39
CA PHE A 323 -26.52 -16.69 15.76
C PHE A 323 -27.20 -17.20 14.49
N GLU A 324 -28.50 -17.44 14.61
CA GLU A 324 -29.34 -17.78 13.47
C GLU A 324 -30.03 -16.50 13.00
N LEU A 325 -29.78 -16.14 11.74
CA LEU A 325 -30.31 -14.93 11.13
C LEU A 325 -31.05 -15.29 9.84
N ASP A 326 -32.36 -15.08 9.84
CA ASP A 326 -33.19 -15.34 8.66
C ASP A 326 -33.17 -14.15 7.71
N THR A 327 -33.37 -12.94 8.25
CA THR A 327 -33.31 -11.70 7.48
C THR A 327 -32.71 -10.57 8.32
N LEU A 328 -31.82 -9.78 7.73
CA LEU A 328 -31.41 -8.49 8.27
C LEU A 328 -31.32 -7.48 7.13
N TYR A 329 -32.12 -6.43 7.20
CA TYR A 329 -32.04 -5.34 6.23
C TYR A 329 -32.49 -4.03 6.84
N GLY A 330 -32.07 -2.93 6.23
CA GLY A 330 -32.31 -1.64 6.81
C GLY A 330 -31.83 -0.47 5.97
N SER A 331 -31.90 0.70 6.58
CA SER A 331 -31.34 1.92 6.05
C SER A 331 -30.74 2.77 7.15
N TYR A 332 -29.69 3.49 6.84
CA TYR A 332 -29.03 4.44 7.72
C TYR A 332 -29.04 5.84 7.09
N ASN A 333 -29.23 6.88 7.90
CA ASN A 333 -29.11 8.28 7.50
C ASN A 333 -28.45 9.08 8.63
N SER A 334 -27.21 9.54 8.43
CA SER A 334 -26.46 10.25 9.47
C SER A 334 -27.01 11.65 9.77
N GLN A 335 -27.58 12.35 8.78
CA GLN A 335 -28.16 13.69 8.99
C GLN A 335 -29.38 13.66 9.91
N GLN A 336 -30.12 12.55 9.88
CA GLN A 336 -31.28 12.33 10.75
C GLN A 336 -30.92 11.52 12.01
N ALA A 337 -29.67 11.08 12.15
CA ALA A 337 -29.21 10.12 13.16
C ALA A 337 -30.14 8.89 13.26
N GLN A 338 -30.64 8.41 12.12
CA GLN A 338 -31.68 7.38 12.06
C GLN A 338 -31.13 6.10 11.44
N ILE A 339 -31.39 4.97 12.12
CA ILE A 339 -31.32 3.64 11.53
C ILE A 339 -32.72 3.03 11.50
N ASN A 340 -33.10 2.48 10.36
CA ASN A 340 -34.25 1.58 10.24
C ASN A 340 -33.69 0.18 10.10
N LEU A 341 -34.08 -0.73 10.99
CA LEU A 341 -33.59 -2.10 11.01
C LEU A 341 -34.78 -3.05 11.12
N VAL A 342 -34.84 -4.01 10.19
CA VAL A 342 -35.70 -5.19 10.31
C VAL A 342 -34.77 -6.39 10.41
N ALA A 343 -34.89 -7.13 11.51
CA ALA A 343 -34.13 -8.33 11.75
C ALA A 343 -35.05 -9.44 12.26
N ASP A 344 -34.95 -10.62 11.66
CA ASP A 344 -35.54 -11.86 12.17
C ASP A 344 -34.40 -12.78 12.64
N ILE A 345 -34.33 -12.94 13.97
CA ILE A 345 -33.25 -13.67 14.66
C ILE A 345 -33.92 -14.77 15.49
N PRO A 346 -34.14 -15.97 14.91
CA PRO A 346 -34.78 -17.07 15.63
C PRO A 346 -34.05 -17.49 16.90
N GLN A 347 -32.71 -17.42 16.89
CA GLN A 347 -31.89 -17.84 18.02
C GLN A 347 -30.61 -17.01 18.13
N ILE A 348 -30.33 -16.56 19.36
CA ILE A 348 -29.06 -15.94 19.74
C ILE A 348 -28.60 -16.49 21.09
N ASN A 349 -27.39 -17.06 21.14
CA ASN A 349 -26.78 -17.56 22.38
C ASN A 349 -25.41 -16.91 22.59
N TYR A 350 -25.15 -16.45 23.80
CA TYR A 350 -23.84 -15.96 24.24
C TYR A 350 -23.26 -16.87 25.32
N GLN A 351 -21.93 -16.95 25.40
CA GLN A 351 -21.26 -17.56 26.54
C GLN A 351 -21.64 -16.78 27.80
N SER A 352 -22.25 -17.47 28.76
CA SER A 352 -22.38 -16.95 30.12
C SER A 352 -20.97 -16.78 30.70
N GLN A 353 -20.66 -15.57 31.15
CA GLN A 353 -19.43 -15.24 31.87
C GLN A 353 -19.26 -16.07 33.14
#